data_AF-A0A3B1K6Z6-F1
#
_entry.id   AF-A0A3B1K6Z6-F1
#
_cell.length_a   1.000
_cell.length_b   1.000
_cell.length_c   1.000
_cell.angle_alpha   90.00
_cell.angle_beta   90.00
_cell.angle_gamma   90.00
#
_symmetry.space_group_name_H-M   'P 1'
#
loop_
_entity.id
_entity.type
_entity.pdbx_description
1 polymer ?
#
loop_
_entity_poly.entity_id
_entity_poly.type
_entity_poly.pdbx_seq_one_letter_code
_entity_poly.pdbx_strand_id
1 'polypeptide(L)'
;MFPRSPVFPHNRRQASPNNMFTQPSLVQQQIESQLNFTNRNFHSHHLNGFPLIPTYQWKPPLDVPYTSPNGSKNKNRKRKSDCSTQDDQKRQRVRSPKPYEPPGKVSSFSPVHRGEQGPSRRAVDETCSPVHSPMHTPGTSKPVGCVPSLREESYQNAYSGFPPSIVKDKLSQQILDLFLACEQQNEDLQKKESCRAQLQWDIQLLHPCARVFLAGSSLNGFGSRSSDADLCLVVQDGPVNQRTDAVYILSRVQRLLYKLSYIERPQLIRAKVPILKFRDRISGVEFDLNVNNVVGIRNTFLLRTYAHIERRVRPIILVIKKWASHNKINDASRGTLSSYTLVLMVLHYLQTLPEPVIPCLQKDYPECFSPVMDIHLVPDGPRNIPPFVSKNQSSLGDLLLGFLKYYATVFRWDKFVISVREGKALPRPNSWEWKNKFICVEGNMMCKM
;
A
#
# COMPACT_ATOMS: atom_id res chain seq x y z
N MET A 1 -70.10 -37.67 20.13
CA MET A 1 -69.31 -38.21 19.01
C MET A 1 -67.99 -38.74 19.57
N PHE A 2 -67.55 -39.88 19.03
CA PHE A 2 -66.38 -40.71 19.38
C PHE A 2 -65.04 -39.96 19.66
N PRO A 3 -64.06 -40.59 20.36
CA PRO A 3 -63.49 -40.05 21.60
C PRO A 3 -61.93 -40.00 21.68
N ARG A 4 -61.45 -39.43 22.80
CA ARG A 4 -60.28 -39.76 23.67
C ARG A 4 -58.90 -40.17 23.08
N SER A 5 -57.88 -39.50 23.63
CA SER A 5 -56.42 -39.77 23.65
C SER A 5 -56.03 -41.17 24.19
N PRO A 6 -54.74 -41.60 24.04
CA PRO A 6 -53.81 -41.49 25.20
C PRO A 6 -52.29 -41.33 24.91
N VAL A 7 -51.60 -40.68 25.86
CA VAL A 7 -50.31 -40.93 26.55
C VAL A 7 -49.14 -41.72 25.87
N PHE A 8 -47.93 -41.12 26.02
CA PHE A 8 -46.50 -41.49 25.82
C PHE A 8 -46.01 -42.97 25.91
N PRO A 9 -44.84 -43.32 25.31
CA PRO A 9 -43.55 -43.33 26.07
C PRO A 9 -42.25 -42.99 25.28
N HIS A 10 -41.19 -42.62 26.03
CA HIS A 10 -39.79 -42.46 25.60
C HIS A 10 -39.10 -43.79 25.25
N ASN A 11 -38.35 -43.86 24.13
CA ASN A 11 -36.89 -44.17 24.12
C ASN A 11 -36.24 -44.19 22.71
N ARG A 12 -35.00 -43.66 22.65
CA ARG A 12 -33.88 -43.95 21.72
C ARG A 12 -34.16 -44.07 20.20
N ARG A 13 -33.60 -43.13 19.42
CA ARG A 13 -32.49 -43.38 18.47
C ARG A 13 -31.98 -42.08 17.83
N GLN A 14 -30.66 -41.97 17.78
CA GLN A 14 -29.90 -41.01 16.99
C GLN A 14 -30.29 -41.11 15.51
N ALA A 15 -30.47 -39.97 14.84
CA ALA A 15 -30.47 -39.88 13.39
C ALA A 15 -29.86 -38.54 12.96
N SER A 16 -28.70 -38.65 12.31
CA SER A 16 -27.94 -37.58 11.65
C SER A 16 -28.73 -36.94 10.49
N PRO A 17 -28.46 -35.67 10.15
CA PRO A 17 -28.51 -35.21 8.77
C PRO A 17 -27.08 -35.09 8.20
N ASN A 18 -26.89 -35.67 7.03
CA ASN A 18 -25.62 -35.86 6.33
C ASN A 18 -24.80 -34.58 6.14
N ASN A 19 -23.55 -34.63 6.62
CA ASN A 19 -22.43 -33.87 6.12
C ASN A 19 -22.09 -34.33 4.69
N MET A 20 -22.25 -33.45 3.70
CA MET A 20 -21.59 -33.56 2.39
C MET A 20 -20.72 -32.32 2.16
N PHE A 21 -19.66 -32.20 2.95
CA PHE A 21 -18.42 -31.57 2.49
C PHE A 21 -17.48 -32.72 2.14
N THR A 22 -17.37 -33.02 0.84
CA THR A 22 -16.36 -33.92 0.32
C THR A 22 -14.98 -33.40 0.73
N GLN A 23 -14.35 -34.08 1.68
CA GLN A 23 -12.92 -33.95 1.93
C GLN A 23 -12.15 -34.33 0.65
N PRO A 24 -11.10 -33.61 0.26
CA PRO A 24 -10.25 -34.04 -0.83
C PRO A 24 -9.62 -35.39 -0.46
N SER A 25 -9.72 -36.35 -1.38
CA SER A 25 -9.18 -37.70 -1.19
C SER A 25 -7.66 -37.64 -0.98
N LEU A 26 -7.12 -38.62 -0.25
CA LEU A 26 -5.67 -38.82 -0.03
C LEU A 26 -4.84 -38.75 -1.33
N VAL A 27 -5.46 -39.02 -2.48
CA VAL A 27 -4.84 -38.93 -3.81
C VAL A 27 -4.52 -37.48 -4.21
N GLN A 28 -5.34 -36.50 -3.81
CA GLN A 28 -5.13 -35.09 -4.15
C GLN A 28 -4.05 -34.44 -3.29
N GLN A 29 -3.93 -34.85 -2.02
CA GLN A 29 -2.78 -34.51 -1.16
C GLN A 29 -1.48 -35.19 -1.63
N GLN A 30 -1.57 -36.38 -2.23
CA GLN A 30 -0.43 -37.04 -2.86
C GLN A 30 0.00 -36.35 -4.17
N ILE A 31 -0.91 -35.77 -4.95
CA ILE A 31 -0.56 -34.98 -6.14
C ILE A 31 0.06 -33.61 -5.76
N GLU A 32 -0.44 -32.96 -4.70
CA GLU A 32 0.13 -31.72 -4.18
C GLU A 32 1.52 -31.91 -3.55
N SER A 33 1.77 -33.07 -2.92
CA SER A 33 3.12 -33.43 -2.49
C SER A 33 4.01 -33.84 -3.67
N GLN A 34 3.50 -34.56 -4.67
CA GLN A 34 4.28 -34.94 -5.87
C GLN A 34 4.67 -33.76 -6.78
N LEU A 35 3.84 -32.73 -6.90
CA LEU A 35 4.19 -31.50 -7.63
C LEU A 35 5.27 -30.66 -6.92
N ASN A 36 5.43 -30.84 -5.60
CA ASN A 36 6.55 -30.27 -4.83
C ASN A 36 7.78 -31.19 -4.78
N PHE A 37 7.63 -32.49 -5.09
CA PHE A 37 8.70 -33.50 -5.00
C PHE A 37 9.56 -33.64 -6.27
N THR A 38 9.24 -33.00 -7.39
CA THR A 38 10.12 -32.93 -8.57
C THR A 38 11.19 -31.82 -8.49
N ASN A 39 11.44 -31.28 -7.29
CA ASN A 39 12.54 -30.36 -7.00
C ASN A 39 13.92 -31.04 -6.81
N ARG A 40 14.11 -32.27 -7.28
CA ARG A 40 15.42 -32.94 -7.23
C ARG A 40 16.41 -32.49 -8.32
N ASN A 41 16.01 -31.66 -9.29
CA ASN A 41 16.90 -31.12 -10.32
C ASN A 41 17.44 -29.71 -10.01
N PHE A 42 17.50 -29.31 -8.74
CA PHE A 42 18.00 -27.99 -8.33
C PHE A 42 19.52 -27.80 -8.52
N HIS A 43 20.29 -28.82 -8.92
CA HIS A 43 21.75 -28.72 -9.03
C HIS A 43 22.46 -29.32 -10.27
N SER A 44 21.80 -29.78 -11.34
CA SER A 44 22.53 -30.56 -12.38
C SER A 44 22.42 -30.13 -13.85
N HIS A 45 21.90 -28.95 -14.19
CA HIS A 45 21.91 -28.52 -15.59
C HIS A 45 22.67 -27.20 -15.78
N HIS A 46 23.90 -27.33 -16.28
CA HIS A 46 24.71 -26.22 -16.79
C HIS A 46 23.89 -25.40 -17.80
N LEU A 47 23.69 -24.12 -17.51
CA LEU A 47 23.04 -23.15 -18.38
C LEU A 47 24.01 -22.69 -19.48
N ASN A 48 24.34 -23.57 -20.43
CA ASN A 48 25.00 -23.18 -21.68
C ASN A 48 23.94 -23.09 -22.78
N GLY A 49 23.33 -21.91 -22.94
CA GLY A 49 22.34 -21.71 -23.99
C GLY A 49 21.71 -20.32 -24.10
N PHE A 50 22.15 -19.32 -23.32
CA PHE A 50 21.72 -17.94 -23.53
C PHE A 50 22.80 -17.20 -24.33
N PRO A 51 22.44 -16.43 -25.38
CA PRO A 51 23.39 -15.55 -26.05
C PRO A 51 23.98 -14.61 -25.00
N LEU A 52 25.32 -14.45 -25.01
CA LEU A 52 26.04 -13.55 -24.11
C LEU A 52 25.45 -12.13 -24.22
N ILE A 53 24.63 -11.76 -23.23
CA ILE A 53 24.21 -10.37 -23.04
C ILE A 53 25.50 -9.60 -22.67
N PRO A 54 25.81 -8.47 -23.32
CA PRO A 54 26.98 -7.67 -22.97
C PRO A 54 26.99 -7.39 -21.47
N THR A 55 28.13 -7.59 -20.82
CA THR A 55 28.30 -7.40 -19.38
C THR A 55 28.05 -5.93 -19.03
N TYR A 56 26.85 -5.61 -18.57
CA TYR A 56 26.53 -4.27 -18.09
C TYR A 56 27.30 -4.03 -16.79
N GLN A 57 28.25 -3.10 -16.81
CA GLN A 57 28.88 -2.58 -15.61
C GLN A 57 27.98 -1.49 -15.03
N TRP A 58 27.28 -1.83 -13.93
CA TRP A 58 26.56 -0.84 -13.15
C TRP A 58 27.55 0.17 -12.56
N LYS A 59 27.28 1.45 -12.77
CA LYS A 59 27.98 2.56 -12.12
C LYS A 59 27.05 3.16 -11.08
N PRO A 60 27.50 3.39 -9.83
CA PRO A 60 26.67 4.04 -8.83
C PRO A 60 26.27 5.46 -9.30
N PRO A 61 25.08 5.96 -8.90
CA PRO A 61 24.73 7.36 -9.12
C PRO A 61 25.76 8.27 -8.45
N LEU A 62 26.24 9.29 -9.16
CA LEU A 62 27.10 10.32 -8.57
C LEU A 62 26.28 11.10 -7.52
N ASP A 63 26.83 11.24 -6.31
CA ASP A 63 26.35 12.22 -5.35
C ASP A 63 26.50 13.61 -5.98
N VAL A 64 25.38 14.22 -6.37
CA VAL A 64 25.37 15.61 -6.80
C VAL A 64 25.17 16.45 -5.54
N PRO A 65 26.20 17.15 -5.02
CA PRO A 65 25.98 18.11 -3.96
C PRO A 65 25.06 19.21 -4.48
N TYR A 66 23.98 19.47 -3.74
CA TYR A 66 23.12 20.62 -3.96
C TYR A 66 23.92 21.91 -3.72
N THR A 67 24.42 22.53 -4.78
CA THR A 67 24.88 23.92 -4.74
C THR A 67 23.69 24.83 -5.00
N SER A 68 23.24 25.52 -3.95
CA SER A 68 22.32 26.65 -4.06
C SER A 68 22.96 27.77 -4.87
N PRO A 69 22.35 28.31 -5.94
CA PRO A 69 22.90 29.46 -6.62
C PRO A 69 22.39 30.75 -5.95
N ASN A 70 23.21 31.32 -5.06
CA ASN A 70 23.18 32.76 -4.81
C ASN A 70 23.89 33.47 -5.98
N GLY A 71 23.27 34.55 -6.46
CA GLY A 71 23.47 35.07 -7.80
C GLY A 71 24.74 35.87 -8.07
N SER A 72 25.07 36.00 -9.35
CA SER A 72 25.59 37.23 -9.96
C SER A 72 25.44 37.18 -11.48
N LYS A 73 25.38 38.37 -12.08
CA LYS A 73 24.86 38.73 -13.41
C LYS A 73 25.82 38.43 -14.57
N ASN A 74 25.21 38.20 -15.73
CA ASN A 74 25.66 38.49 -17.10
C ASN A 74 26.91 37.78 -17.67
N LYS A 75 26.73 37.01 -18.76
CA LYS A 75 26.80 37.52 -20.17
C LYS A 75 26.55 36.41 -21.19
N ASN A 76 25.68 36.73 -22.14
CA ASN A 76 25.50 36.20 -23.49
C ASN A 76 26.45 35.08 -23.98
N ARG A 77 25.88 33.92 -24.31
CA ARG A 77 26.28 33.20 -25.53
C ARG A 77 25.15 32.32 -26.08
N LYS A 78 24.69 32.69 -27.28
CA LYS A 78 23.80 31.95 -28.19
C LYS A 78 24.16 30.46 -28.27
N ARG A 79 23.17 29.58 -28.09
CA ARG A 79 23.10 28.29 -28.81
C ARG A 79 21.68 28.03 -29.30
N LYS A 80 21.65 27.45 -30.50
CA LYS A 80 20.53 27.25 -31.42
C LYS A 80 19.49 26.24 -30.90
N SER A 81 18.26 26.50 -31.34
CA SER A 81 17.08 25.65 -31.54
C SER A 81 17.38 24.25 -32.15
N ASP A 82 16.58 23.19 -32.09
CA ASP A 82 15.19 22.89 -31.69
C ASP A 82 15.10 21.37 -31.37
N CYS A 83 14.22 20.94 -30.46
CA CYS A 83 13.09 20.05 -30.79
C CYS A 83 12.16 19.88 -29.58
N SER A 84 10.96 20.43 -29.74
CA SER A 84 9.81 20.37 -28.83
C SER A 84 9.34 18.95 -28.55
N THR A 85 8.93 18.67 -27.31
CA THR A 85 7.88 17.69 -27.03
C THR A 85 6.67 18.46 -26.50
N GLN A 86 5.68 18.58 -27.37
CA GLN A 86 4.36 19.10 -27.06
C GLN A 86 3.63 18.16 -26.10
N ASP A 87 2.81 18.79 -25.26
CA ASP A 87 1.64 18.23 -24.60
C ASP A 87 0.89 17.22 -25.46
N ASP A 88 0.50 16.10 -24.85
CA ASP A 88 -0.64 15.33 -25.35
C ASP A 88 -1.54 14.88 -24.20
N GLN A 89 -2.59 15.67 -24.00
CA GLN A 89 -3.86 15.23 -23.45
C GLN A 89 -4.55 14.26 -24.43
N LYS A 90 -5.35 13.33 -23.87
CA LYS A 90 -6.47 12.54 -24.45
C LYS A 90 -6.24 11.02 -24.27
N ARG A 91 -7.21 10.21 -23.85
CA ARG A 91 -8.61 10.16 -24.29
C ARG A 91 -9.57 9.75 -23.16
N GLN A 92 -10.56 10.60 -22.91
CA GLN A 92 -11.90 10.15 -22.50
C GLN A 92 -12.61 9.59 -23.74
N ARG A 93 -13.25 8.43 -23.60
CA ARG A 93 -14.07 7.83 -24.66
C ARG A 93 -15.50 8.32 -24.50
N VAL A 94 -15.85 9.37 -25.23
CA VAL A 94 -17.25 9.81 -25.45
C VAL A 94 -17.86 8.89 -26.50
N ARG A 95 -19.02 8.29 -26.20
CA ARG A 95 -19.96 7.77 -27.20
C ARG A 95 -21.06 8.83 -27.36
N SER A 96 -21.43 9.14 -28.60
CA SER A 96 -22.57 10.00 -28.97
C SER A 96 -23.53 9.19 -29.89
N PRO A 97 -24.69 9.72 -30.31
CA PRO A 97 -25.92 9.90 -29.52
C PRO A 97 -27.14 9.31 -30.23
N LYS A 98 -28.29 9.13 -29.54
CA LYS A 98 -29.64 9.18 -30.17
C LYS A 98 -30.70 9.70 -29.17
N PRO A 99 -31.78 10.33 -29.66
CA PRO A 99 -32.47 11.43 -29.00
C PRO A 99 -33.75 10.98 -28.27
N TYR A 100 -34.12 11.69 -27.20
CA TYR A 100 -35.49 11.74 -26.70
C TYR A 100 -35.76 13.15 -26.16
N GLU A 101 -36.82 13.76 -26.66
CA GLU A 101 -37.37 15.07 -26.30
C GLU A 101 -38.14 15.03 -24.96
N PRO A 102 -38.41 16.20 -24.34
CA PRO A 102 -38.86 16.32 -22.96
C PRO A 102 -40.37 16.53 -22.82
N PRO A 103 -40.89 16.38 -21.60
CA PRO A 103 -41.85 17.35 -21.05
C PRO A 103 -41.28 17.89 -19.73
N GLY A 104 -41.52 19.11 -19.26
CA GLY A 104 -42.60 20.05 -19.43
C GLY A 104 -42.68 20.78 -18.09
N LYS A 105 -42.55 22.11 -18.09
CA LYS A 105 -42.66 22.98 -16.91
C LYS A 105 -44.06 22.87 -16.30
N VAL A 106 -44.21 22.70 -14.98
CA VAL A 106 -45.30 23.36 -14.21
C VAL A 106 -44.91 23.59 -12.74
N SER A 107 -45.22 24.81 -12.29
CA SER A 107 -45.54 25.34 -10.94
C SER A 107 -44.53 25.29 -9.78
N SER A 108 -43.97 26.47 -9.54
CA SER A 108 -43.90 27.19 -8.25
C SER A 108 -45.10 26.99 -7.32
N PHE A 109 -44.86 26.67 -6.05
CA PHE A 109 -45.70 27.11 -4.91
C PHE A 109 -44.90 27.15 -3.59
N SER A 110 -44.95 28.29 -2.94
CA SER A 110 -44.71 28.58 -1.51
C SER A 110 -45.45 29.91 -1.25
N PRO A 111 -45.79 30.34 -0.02
CA PRO A 111 -45.70 29.69 1.30
C PRO A 111 -47.04 29.79 2.09
N VAL A 112 -47.13 29.16 3.28
CA VAL A 112 -48.08 29.59 4.32
C VAL A 112 -47.38 29.65 5.68
N HIS A 113 -47.43 30.86 6.25
CA HIS A 113 -47.09 31.21 7.62
C HIS A 113 -48.08 30.62 8.63
N ARG A 114 -47.59 30.25 9.82
CA ARG A 114 -48.28 30.55 11.07
C ARG A 114 -47.27 30.74 12.19
N GLY A 115 -47.22 31.96 12.73
CA GLY A 115 -46.55 32.26 13.98
C GLY A 115 -47.46 31.99 15.17
N GLU A 116 -46.87 31.90 16.35
CA GLU A 116 -47.21 32.63 17.59
C GLU A 116 -46.29 32.10 18.71
N GLN A 117 -45.33 32.92 19.16
CA GLN A 117 -45.37 33.78 20.37
C GLN A 117 -44.92 33.04 21.65
N GLY A 118 -43.82 33.53 22.24
CA GLY A 118 -43.36 33.23 23.60
C GLY A 118 -44.20 33.95 24.67
N PRO A 119 -43.81 33.87 25.96
CA PRO A 119 -42.90 34.86 26.57
C PRO A 119 -41.87 34.19 27.53
N SER A 120 -40.61 34.62 27.72
CA SER A 120 -39.98 35.89 28.15
C SER A 120 -39.44 35.82 29.60
N ARG A 121 -38.11 35.99 29.70
CA ARG A 121 -37.30 36.62 30.77
C ARG A 121 -37.10 35.90 32.12
N ARG A 122 -35.82 35.72 32.50
CA ARG A 122 -35.11 36.61 33.45
C ARG A 122 -33.59 36.45 33.33
N ALA A 123 -32.92 37.58 33.24
CA ALA A 123 -31.48 37.75 33.38
C ALA A 123 -31.16 38.11 34.83
N VAL A 124 -29.99 37.69 35.33
CA VAL A 124 -29.32 38.31 36.48
C VAL A 124 -27.83 38.38 36.14
N ASP A 125 -27.34 39.61 36.09
CA ASP A 125 -25.94 40.01 36.07
C ASP A 125 -25.30 39.70 37.43
N GLU A 126 -24.05 39.25 37.44
CA GLU A 126 -23.14 39.57 38.54
C GLU A 126 -21.67 39.54 38.06
N THR A 127 -21.05 40.71 38.11
CA THR A 127 -19.65 41.01 37.83
C THR A 127 -18.82 40.84 39.10
N CYS A 128 -17.67 40.15 39.03
CA CYS A 128 -16.52 40.43 39.89
C CYS A 128 -15.21 39.91 39.28
N SER A 129 -14.23 40.80 39.11
CA SER A 129 -12.84 40.54 38.68
C SER A 129 -11.91 40.40 39.91
N PRO A 130 -10.57 40.27 39.76
CA PRO A 130 -9.78 39.11 39.33
C PRO A 130 -8.84 38.60 40.45
N VAL A 131 -8.41 37.33 40.40
CA VAL A 131 -7.32 36.81 41.26
C VAL A 131 -6.16 36.34 40.40
N HIS A 132 -4.96 36.81 40.77
CA HIS A 132 -3.68 36.58 40.11
C HIS A 132 -3.08 35.19 40.37
N SER A 133 -2.54 34.62 39.27
CA SER A 133 -1.36 33.73 39.18
C SER A 133 -1.51 32.21 39.45
N PRO A 134 -0.66 31.33 38.87
CA PRO A 134 0.52 31.59 38.03
C PRO A 134 0.51 30.92 36.64
N MET A 135 1.38 31.44 35.77
CA MET A 135 1.70 30.90 34.45
C MET A 135 2.19 29.45 34.53
N HIS A 136 1.46 28.54 33.87
CA HIS A 136 2.02 27.27 33.42
C HIS A 136 2.25 27.34 31.91
N THR A 137 3.51 27.19 31.55
CA THR A 137 4.02 26.96 30.20
C THR A 137 3.27 25.80 29.52
N PRO A 138 2.91 25.90 28.23
CA PRO A 138 2.35 24.75 27.52
C PRO A 138 3.46 23.72 27.34
N GLY A 139 3.39 22.65 28.11
CA GLY A 139 4.17 21.44 27.86
C GLY A 139 3.89 20.95 26.45
N THR A 140 4.95 20.75 25.68
CA THR A 140 4.93 20.14 24.36
C THR A 140 4.45 18.70 24.45
N SER A 141 3.13 18.49 24.37
CA SER A 141 2.58 17.19 24.01
C SER A 141 2.96 16.94 22.55
N LYS A 142 3.97 16.09 22.32
CA LYS A 142 4.33 15.61 20.99
C LYS A 142 3.05 15.12 20.29
N PRO A 143 2.74 15.56 19.06
CA PRO A 143 1.64 14.97 18.32
C PRO A 143 1.92 13.48 18.13
N VAL A 144 0.98 12.64 18.54
CA VAL A 144 1.00 11.19 18.38
C VAL A 144 0.95 10.88 16.89
N GLY A 145 2.12 10.79 16.26
CA GLY A 145 2.32 10.44 14.85
C GLY A 145 3.60 9.65 14.60
N CYS A 146 4.29 9.24 15.66
CA CYS A 146 5.51 8.46 15.52
C CYS A 146 5.12 7.05 15.04
N VAL A 147 5.55 6.70 13.83
CA VAL A 147 5.58 5.31 13.37
C VAL A 147 6.31 4.51 14.44
N PRO A 148 5.70 3.46 15.01
CA PRO A 148 6.37 2.63 15.99
C PRO A 148 7.66 2.07 15.38
N SER A 149 8.78 2.20 16.10
CA SER A 149 10.04 1.57 15.70
C SER A 149 9.85 0.06 15.79
N LEU A 150 9.61 -0.57 14.64
CA LEU A 150 9.75 -2.01 14.49
C LEU A 150 11.24 -2.27 14.42
N ARG A 151 11.87 -2.52 15.59
CA ARG A 151 13.28 -2.91 15.74
C ARG A 151 14.15 -2.39 14.61
N GLU A 152 14.30 -1.06 14.54
CA GLU A 152 15.36 -0.49 13.72
C GLU A 152 16.67 -0.84 14.43
N GLU A 153 17.21 -2.03 14.14
CA GLU A 153 18.62 -2.27 14.37
C GLU A 153 19.34 -1.16 13.61
N SER A 154 19.95 -0.25 14.35
CA SER A 154 20.81 0.79 13.84
C SER A 154 21.85 0.12 12.94
N TYR A 155 21.64 0.19 11.62
CA TYR A 155 22.58 -0.32 10.60
C TYR A 155 23.82 0.57 10.53
N GLN A 156 24.42 0.91 11.67
CA GLN A 156 25.67 1.68 11.73
C GLN A 156 26.85 0.92 11.09
N ASN A 157 26.65 -0.36 10.76
CA ASN A 157 27.42 -1.07 9.75
C ASN A 157 26.46 -1.85 8.84
N ALA A 158 25.99 -1.22 7.76
CA ALA A 158 24.99 -1.82 6.87
C ALA A 158 25.43 -3.17 6.26
N TYR A 159 26.74 -3.39 6.13
CA TYR A 159 27.32 -4.67 5.71
C TYR A 159 27.40 -5.72 6.83
N SER A 160 27.57 -5.31 8.11
CA SER A 160 27.66 -6.28 9.22
C SER A 160 26.31 -6.91 9.58
N GLY A 161 25.21 -6.34 9.08
CA GLY A 161 23.87 -6.88 9.21
C GLY A 161 23.57 -8.08 8.29
N PHE A 162 24.40 -8.36 7.29
CA PHE A 162 24.16 -9.46 6.36
C PHE A 162 25.20 -10.58 6.56
N PRO A 163 24.80 -11.80 6.98
CA PRO A 163 25.69 -12.94 7.06
C PRO A 163 26.38 -13.21 5.71
N PRO A 164 27.66 -13.63 5.70
CA PRO A 164 28.37 -13.95 4.46
C PRO A 164 27.66 -14.99 3.59
N SER A 165 26.88 -15.89 4.20
CA SER A 165 26.06 -16.89 3.48
C SER A 165 25.00 -16.27 2.57
N ILE A 166 24.49 -15.08 2.92
CA ILE A 166 23.49 -14.34 2.12
C ILE A 166 24.14 -13.62 0.93
N VAL A 167 25.42 -13.23 1.08
CA VAL A 167 26.20 -12.45 0.12
C VAL A 167 27.41 -13.25 -0.36
N LYS A 168 27.16 -14.50 -0.78
CA LYS A 168 28.22 -15.46 -1.11
C LYS A 168 28.87 -15.28 -2.49
N ASP A 169 28.23 -14.52 -3.37
CA ASP A 169 28.57 -14.43 -4.79
C ASP A 169 28.50 -13.00 -5.31
N LYS A 170 29.09 -12.76 -6.49
CA LYS A 170 29.17 -11.43 -7.11
C LYS A 170 27.78 -10.81 -7.36
N LEU A 171 26.80 -11.61 -7.78
CA LEU A 171 25.45 -11.11 -8.03
C LEU A 171 24.79 -10.67 -6.71
N SER A 172 24.93 -11.47 -5.65
CA SER A 172 24.45 -11.13 -4.32
C SER A 172 25.08 -9.84 -3.79
N GLN A 173 26.38 -9.65 -3.98
CA GLN A 173 27.07 -8.42 -3.61
C GLN A 173 26.50 -7.21 -4.38
N GLN A 174 26.33 -7.32 -5.70
CA GLN A 174 25.77 -6.24 -6.51
C GLN A 174 24.31 -5.89 -6.13
N ILE A 175 23.51 -6.89 -5.75
CA ILE A 175 22.16 -6.66 -5.23
C ILE A 175 22.21 -5.85 -3.93
N LEU A 176 23.12 -6.22 -3.02
CA LEU A 176 23.29 -5.52 -1.76
C LEU A 176 23.79 -4.09 -1.97
N ASP A 177 24.80 -3.89 -2.81
CA ASP A 177 25.34 -2.56 -3.13
C ASP A 177 24.25 -1.64 -3.72
N LEU A 178 23.44 -2.18 -4.64
CA LEU A 178 22.29 -1.45 -5.21
C LEU A 178 21.26 -1.11 -4.14
N PHE A 179 20.97 -2.05 -3.24
CA PHE A 179 20.04 -1.84 -2.14
C PHE A 179 20.50 -0.71 -1.22
N LEU A 180 21.74 -0.79 -0.71
CA LEU A 180 22.30 0.22 0.19
C LEU A 180 22.38 1.61 -0.46
N ALA A 181 22.68 1.69 -1.75
CA ALA A 181 22.72 2.96 -2.48
C ALA A 181 21.32 3.57 -2.70
N CYS A 182 20.27 2.75 -2.80
CA CYS A 182 18.94 3.19 -3.21
C CYS A 182 17.90 3.26 -2.08
N GLU A 183 18.14 2.57 -0.96
CA GLU A 183 17.22 2.50 0.17
C GLU A 183 16.87 3.91 0.68
N GLN A 184 15.59 4.12 1.02
CA GLN A 184 15.15 5.36 1.65
C GLN A 184 15.91 5.59 2.96
N GLN A 185 16.53 6.76 3.11
CA GLN A 185 17.26 7.12 4.31
C GLN A 185 16.35 7.78 5.35
N ASN A 186 16.84 7.90 6.58
CA ASN A 186 16.10 8.52 7.67
C ASN A 186 15.75 9.98 7.37
N GLU A 187 16.67 10.71 6.74
CA GLU A 187 16.48 12.11 6.34
C GLU A 187 15.38 12.23 5.28
N ASP A 188 15.28 11.27 4.37
CA ASP A 188 14.23 11.23 3.35
C ASP A 188 12.86 11.02 4.01
N LEU A 189 12.77 10.11 4.99
CA LEU A 189 11.54 9.86 5.74
C LEU A 189 11.14 11.05 6.63
N GLN A 190 12.10 11.67 7.32
CA GLN A 190 11.86 12.84 8.18
C GLN A 190 11.27 14.02 7.41
N LYS A 191 11.74 14.26 6.18
CA LYS A 191 11.17 15.28 5.28
C LYS A 191 9.69 14.98 4.97
N LYS A 192 9.38 13.73 4.63
CA LYS A 192 8.01 13.28 4.35
C LYS A 192 7.10 13.43 5.56
N GLU A 193 7.59 13.04 6.73
CA GLU A 193 6.84 13.11 7.99
C GLU A 193 6.60 14.57 8.43
N SER A 194 7.58 15.45 8.24
CA SER A 194 7.43 16.88 8.53
C SER A 194 6.33 17.51 7.67
N CYS A 195 6.30 17.20 6.37
CA CYS A 195 5.23 17.66 5.48
C CYS A 195 3.87 17.07 5.87
N ARG A 196 3.80 15.76 6.16
CA ARG A 196 2.57 15.10 6.65
C ARG A 196 2.03 15.78 7.91
N ALA A 197 2.91 16.06 8.88
CA ALA A 197 2.55 16.70 10.13
C ALA A 197 2.02 18.12 9.91
N GLN A 198 2.72 18.93 9.11
CA GLN A 198 2.26 20.29 8.77
C GLN A 198 0.90 20.26 8.06
N LEU A 199 0.75 19.38 7.06
CA LEU A 199 -0.49 19.25 6.30
C LEU A 199 -1.67 18.76 7.17
N GLN A 200 -1.40 17.90 8.16
CA GLN A 200 -2.40 17.49 9.15
C GLN A 200 -2.98 18.70 9.88
N TRP A 201 -2.12 19.60 10.40
CA TRP A 201 -2.57 20.82 11.08
C TRP A 201 -3.43 21.69 10.16
N ASP A 202 -2.99 21.92 8.92
CA ASP A 202 -3.70 22.77 7.97
C ASP A 202 -5.08 22.18 7.60
N ILE A 203 -5.16 20.86 7.38
CA ILE A 203 -6.43 20.19 7.06
C ILE A 203 -7.39 20.18 8.26
N GLN A 204 -6.87 20.09 9.49
CA GLN A 204 -7.70 20.12 10.70
C GLN A 204 -8.44 21.46 10.90
N LEU A 205 -7.95 22.55 10.29
CA LEU A 205 -8.69 23.83 10.25
C LEU A 205 -10.00 23.72 9.44
N LEU A 206 -10.08 22.81 8.47
CA LEU A 206 -11.29 22.53 7.70
C LEU A 206 -12.09 21.34 8.23
N HIS A 207 -11.39 20.33 8.76
CA HIS A 207 -11.95 19.08 9.24
C HIS A 207 -11.31 18.71 10.58
N PRO A 208 -11.82 19.22 11.72
CA PRO A 208 -11.16 19.10 13.03
C PRO A 208 -10.85 17.67 13.48
N CYS A 209 -11.72 16.71 13.12
CA CYS A 209 -11.55 15.30 13.47
C CYS A 209 -10.69 14.50 12.48
N ALA A 210 -10.20 15.12 11.41
CA ALA A 210 -9.50 14.40 10.36
C ALA A 210 -8.07 14.03 10.76
N ARG A 211 -7.57 12.92 10.19
CA ARG A 211 -6.21 12.42 10.38
C ARG A 211 -5.55 12.04 9.07
N VAL A 212 -4.31 12.50 8.87
CA VAL A 212 -3.48 12.23 7.71
C VAL A 212 -2.43 11.17 8.08
N PHE A 213 -2.54 10.01 7.43
CA PHE A 213 -1.60 8.89 7.55
C PHE A 213 -0.61 8.93 6.39
N LEU A 214 0.67 8.79 6.70
CA LEU A 214 1.66 8.40 5.69
C LEU A 214 1.48 6.90 5.41
N ALA A 215 1.59 6.50 4.14
CA ALA A 215 1.34 5.14 3.70
C ALA A 215 2.30 4.74 2.57
N GLY A 216 2.07 3.56 2.00
CA GLY A 216 2.74 3.10 0.79
C GLY A 216 4.24 2.93 1.00
N SER A 217 5.01 3.27 -0.04
CA SER A 217 6.46 3.00 -0.08
C SER A 217 7.24 3.72 1.01
N SER A 218 6.70 4.82 1.54
CA SER A 218 7.35 5.62 2.58
C SER A 218 7.44 4.87 3.91
N LEU A 219 6.44 4.04 4.24
CA LEU A 219 6.38 3.31 5.52
C LEU A 219 6.43 1.78 5.40
N ASN A 220 6.12 1.21 4.24
CA ASN A 220 6.08 -0.25 4.06
C ASN A 220 7.46 -0.93 4.05
N GLY A 221 8.56 -0.19 4.17
CA GLY A 221 9.93 -0.71 4.18
C GLY A 221 10.56 -0.94 2.81
N PHE A 222 9.86 -0.64 1.72
CA PHE A 222 10.30 -0.83 0.32
C PHE A 222 10.45 0.48 -0.47
N GLY A 223 10.59 1.60 0.25
CA GLY A 223 10.86 2.92 -0.30
C GLY A 223 12.31 3.07 -0.76
N SER A 224 12.49 3.91 -1.78
CA SER A 224 13.80 4.38 -2.24
C SER A 224 13.93 5.89 -2.01
N ARG A 225 15.16 6.41 -2.11
CA ARG A 225 15.45 7.86 -1.99
C ARG A 225 14.62 8.76 -2.93
N SER A 226 14.22 8.21 -4.08
CA SER A 226 13.42 8.88 -5.11
C SER A 226 11.92 8.55 -5.04
N SER A 227 11.45 7.88 -3.99
CA SER A 227 10.04 7.47 -3.90
C SER A 227 9.15 8.62 -3.46
N ASP A 228 8.02 8.78 -4.14
CA ASP A 228 6.93 9.67 -3.75
C ASP A 228 6.36 9.29 -2.37
N ALA A 229 5.53 10.17 -1.81
CA ALA A 229 4.87 9.96 -0.54
C ALA A 229 3.36 9.77 -0.70
N ASP A 230 2.85 8.61 -0.30
CA ASP A 230 1.42 8.33 -0.30
C ASP A 230 0.79 8.80 1.02
N LEU A 231 -0.27 9.58 0.95
CA LEU A 231 -1.03 10.06 2.10
C LEU A 231 -2.48 9.56 2.05
N CYS A 232 -3.03 9.22 3.22
CA CYS A 232 -4.44 8.87 3.39
C CYS A 232 -5.08 9.79 4.43
N LEU A 233 -6.02 10.61 3.99
CA LEU A 233 -6.85 11.45 4.85
C LEU A 233 -8.07 10.65 5.34
N VAL A 234 -8.21 10.52 6.65
CA VAL A 234 -9.35 9.87 7.31
C VAL A 234 -10.21 10.96 7.96
N VAL A 235 -11.44 11.18 7.49
CA VAL A 235 -12.29 12.32 7.94
C VAL A 235 -13.42 11.90 8.90
N GLN A 236 -13.91 10.66 8.80
CA GLN A 236 -14.94 10.07 9.65
C GLN A 236 -14.73 8.55 9.75
N ASP A 237 -15.16 7.95 10.87
CA ASP A 237 -15.22 6.51 11.05
C ASP A 237 -16.40 5.94 10.27
N GLY A 238 -16.15 5.41 9.07
CA GLY A 238 -17.19 4.82 8.23
C GLY A 238 -16.85 4.79 6.74
N PRO A 239 -17.66 4.07 5.93
CA PRO A 239 -17.46 3.99 4.50
C PRO A 239 -17.78 5.35 3.84
N VAL A 240 -16.78 5.94 3.18
CA VAL A 240 -16.93 7.14 2.35
C VAL A 240 -17.15 6.72 0.91
N ASN A 241 -18.14 7.33 0.24
CA ASN A 241 -18.33 7.06 -1.19
C ASN A 241 -17.17 7.67 -1.97
N GLN A 242 -16.31 6.80 -2.49
CA GLN A 242 -15.09 7.19 -3.21
C GLN A 242 -15.36 8.02 -4.48
N ARG A 243 -16.58 7.98 -5.04
CA ARG A 243 -16.91 8.71 -6.28
C ARG A 243 -17.48 10.11 -6.02
N THR A 244 -18.12 10.33 -4.88
CA THR A 244 -18.79 11.60 -4.56
C THR A 244 -18.11 12.30 -3.41
N ASP A 245 -18.07 11.67 -2.26
CA ASP A 245 -17.66 12.26 -0.99
C ASP A 245 -16.15 12.49 -0.96
N ALA A 246 -15.38 11.50 -1.40
CA ALA A 246 -13.93 11.63 -1.49
C ALA A 246 -13.51 12.74 -2.47
N VAL A 247 -14.17 12.83 -3.64
CA VAL A 247 -13.91 13.88 -4.63
C VAL A 247 -14.27 15.26 -4.06
N TYR A 248 -15.39 15.38 -3.35
CA TYR A 248 -15.80 16.62 -2.70
C TYR A 248 -14.79 17.06 -1.63
N ILE A 249 -14.39 16.15 -0.74
CA ILE A 249 -13.39 16.41 0.31
C ILE A 249 -12.05 16.81 -0.33
N LEU A 250 -11.55 16.05 -1.31
CA LEU A 250 -10.31 16.39 -2.01
C LEU A 250 -10.41 17.75 -2.72
N SER A 251 -11.57 18.11 -3.27
CA SER A 251 -11.76 19.43 -3.88
C SER A 251 -11.70 20.56 -2.85
N ARG A 252 -12.19 20.33 -1.62
CA ARG A 252 -12.06 21.28 -0.50
C ARG A 252 -10.61 21.42 -0.05
N VAL A 253 -9.91 20.29 0.11
CA VAL A 253 -8.49 20.27 0.46
C VAL A 253 -7.65 20.93 -0.62
N GLN A 254 -7.93 20.70 -1.91
CA GLN A 254 -7.22 21.34 -3.01
C GLN A 254 -7.30 22.88 -2.94
N ARG A 255 -8.47 23.44 -2.62
CA ARG A 255 -8.62 24.90 -2.43
C ARG A 255 -7.80 25.43 -1.26
N LEU A 256 -7.63 24.64 -0.21
CA LEU A 256 -6.72 24.95 0.89
C LEU A 256 -5.26 24.92 0.41
N LEU A 257 -4.85 23.86 -0.30
CA LEU A 257 -3.47 23.72 -0.79
C LEU A 257 -3.04 24.90 -1.68
N TYR A 258 -3.94 25.45 -2.50
CA TYR A 258 -3.65 26.65 -3.30
C TYR A 258 -3.28 27.89 -2.47
N LYS A 259 -3.61 27.92 -1.17
CA LYS A 259 -3.29 29.03 -0.26
C LYS A 259 -2.00 28.78 0.54
N LEU A 260 -1.45 27.58 0.50
CA LEU A 260 -0.27 27.20 1.27
C LEU A 260 1.00 27.46 0.46
N SER A 261 1.86 28.37 0.93
CA SER A 261 3.06 28.81 0.20
C SER A 261 4.11 27.71 -0.02
N TYR A 262 4.11 26.68 0.84
CA TYR A 262 5.01 25.54 0.76
C TYR A 262 4.53 24.44 -0.20
N ILE A 263 3.33 24.56 -0.78
CA ILE A 263 2.76 23.57 -1.70
C ILE A 263 2.82 24.08 -3.15
N GLU A 264 3.27 23.22 -4.06
CA GLU A 264 3.29 23.48 -5.49
C GLU A 264 2.34 22.54 -6.24
N ARG A 265 1.74 23.06 -7.32
CA ARG A 265 1.03 22.28 -8.36
C ARG A 265 -0.05 21.30 -7.84
N PRO A 266 -0.96 21.69 -6.92
CA PRO A 266 -1.99 20.77 -6.45
C PRO A 266 -2.96 20.41 -7.58
N GLN A 267 -3.04 19.13 -7.93
CA GLN A 267 -3.81 18.59 -9.04
C GLN A 267 -4.70 17.42 -8.59
N LEU A 268 -6.01 17.59 -8.74
CA LEU A 268 -6.98 16.51 -8.49
C LEU A 268 -7.09 15.59 -9.71
N ILE A 269 -6.72 14.33 -9.54
CA ILE A 269 -6.82 13.26 -10.52
C ILE A 269 -8.05 12.40 -10.21
N ARG A 270 -8.98 12.32 -11.16
CA ARG A 270 -10.17 11.48 -11.06
C ARG A 270 -9.87 10.08 -11.60
N ALA A 271 -9.77 9.12 -10.70
CA ALA A 271 -9.60 7.69 -10.99
C ALA A 271 -10.53 6.85 -10.11
N LYS A 272 -10.39 5.51 -10.11
CA LYS A 272 -11.16 4.62 -9.25
C LYS A 272 -11.01 4.99 -7.76
N VAL A 273 -9.79 5.36 -7.36
CA VAL A 273 -9.49 6.04 -6.10
C VAL A 273 -9.01 7.43 -6.50
N PRO A 274 -9.78 8.49 -6.24
CA PRO A 274 -9.35 9.86 -6.53
C PRO A 274 -8.10 10.22 -5.72
N ILE A 275 -7.17 10.94 -6.36
CA ILE A 275 -5.89 11.34 -5.75
C ILE A 275 -5.68 12.83 -5.98
N LEU A 276 -5.33 13.56 -4.94
CA LEU A 276 -4.82 14.93 -5.02
C LEU A 276 -3.30 14.88 -4.99
N LYS A 277 -2.67 15.10 -6.15
CA LYS A 277 -1.23 15.18 -6.29
C LYS A 277 -0.73 16.58 -5.98
N PHE A 278 0.40 16.72 -5.31
CA PHE A 278 1.05 18.01 -5.10
C PHE A 278 2.53 17.80 -4.75
N ARG A 279 3.32 18.86 -4.83
CA ARG A 279 4.74 18.83 -4.44
C ARG A 279 4.99 19.72 -3.24
N ASP A 280 5.72 19.22 -2.26
CA ASP A 280 6.24 20.05 -1.18
C ASP A 280 7.47 20.82 -1.66
N ARG A 281 7.41 22.15 -1.62
CA ARG A 281 8.49 23.04 -2.03
C ARG A 281 9.74 22.87 -1.15
N ILE A 282 9.56 22.53 0.13
CA ILE A 282 10.64 22.46 1.11
C ILE A 282 11.49 21.20 0.87
N SER A 283 10.85 20.03 0.83
CA SER A 283 11.54 18.76 0.61
C SER A 283 11.79 18.43 -0.87
N GLY A 284 11.02 19.04 -1.77
CA GLY A 284 11.01 18.72 -3.20
C GLY A 284 10.26 17.42 -3.55
N VAL A 285 9.65 16.75 -2.56
CA VAL A 285 8.97 15.45 -2.70
C VAL A 285 7.56 15.62 -3.25
N GLU A 286 7.17 14.71 -4.14
CA GLU A 286 5.80 14.57 -4.65
C GLU A 286 4.94 13.75 -3.68
N PHE A 287 3.70 14.20 -3.47
CA PHE A 287 2.73 13.60 -2.57
C PHE A 287 1.43 13.26 -3.28
N ASP A 288 0.91 12.07 -2.98
CA ASP A 288 -0.36 11.57 -3.48
C ASP A 288 -1.35 11.42 -2.31
N LEU A 289 -2.30 12.35 -2.17
CA LEU A 289 -3.31 12.33 -1.10
C LEU A 289 -4.62 11.71 -1.58
N ASN A 290 -5.08 10.66 -0.91
CA ASN A 290 -6.40 10.07 -1.08
C ASN A 290 -7.26 10.24 0.19
N VAL A 291 -8.56 9.91 0.13
CA VAL A 291 -9.48 10.01 1.26
C VAL A 291 -10.07 8.64 1.60
N ASN A 292 -10.01 8.26 2.87
CA ASN A 292 -10.57 7.03 3.44
C ASN A 292 -10.17 5.73 2.70
N ASN A 293 -9.01 5.68 2.05
CA ASN A 293 -8.44 4.43 1.52
C ASN A 293 -7.74 3.64 2.65
N VAL A 294 -8.51 3.24 3.67
CA VAL A 294 -7.99 2.60 4.89
C VAL A 294 -7.30 1.26 4.60
N VAL A 295 -7.69 0.58 3.51
CA VAL A 295 -7.02 -0.65 3.04
C VAL A 295 -5.55 -0.38 2.70
N GLY A 296 -5.24 0.79 2.14
CA GLY A 296 -3.86 1.20 1.86
C GLY A 296 -3.00 1.31 3.12
N ILE A 297 -3.56 1.86 4.21
CA ILE A 297 -2.88 1.94 5.51
C ILE A 297 -2.62 0.54 6.05
N ARG A 298 -3.66 -0.32 6.09
CA ARG A 298 -3.53 -1.71 6.56
C ARG A 298 -2.46 -2.50 5.81
N ASN A 299 -2.49 -2.45 4.48
CA ASN A 299 -1.51 -3.13 3.65
C ASN A 299 -0.10 -2.56 3.84
N THR A 300 0.04 -1.27 4.12
CA THR A 300 1.34 -0.64 4.40
C THR A 300 2.01 -1.29 5.60
N PHE A 301 1.28 -1.48 6.70
CA PHE A 301 1.85 -2.07 7.91
C PHE A 301 2.05 -3.59 7.82
N LEU A 302 1.17 -4.31 7.12
CA LEU A 302 1.42 -5.72 6.77
C LEU A 302 2.70 -5.90 5.96
N LEU A 303 2.87 -5.08 4.92
CA LEU A 303 4.08 -5.07 4.11
C LEU A 303 5.31 -4.63 4.91
N ARG A 304 5.16 -3.67 5.83
CA ARG A 304 6.23 -3.27 6.76
C ARG A 304 6.69 -4.43 7.61
N THR A 305 5.79 -5.26 8.12
CA THR A 305 6.15 -6.45 8.87
C THR A 305 6.92 -7.44 7.99
N TYR A 306 6.44 -7.73 6.77
CA TYR A 306 7.18 -8.57 5.83
C TYR A 306 8.56 -8.01 5.48
N ALA A 307 8.70 -6.69 5.37
CA ALA A 307 9.98 -6.06 5.06
C ALA A 307 11.04 -6.32 6.14
N HIS A 308 10.64 -6.41 7.41
CA HIS A 308 11.57 -6.50 8.54
C HIS A 308 11.64 -7.90 9.17
N ILE A 309 10.78 -8.83 8.75
CA ILE A 309 10.76 -10.18 9.31
C ILE A 309 11.99 -11.02 8.89
N GLU A 310 12.53 -10.75 7.71
CA GLU A 310 13.69 -11.46 7.17
C GLU A 310 14.54 -10.53 6.29
N ARG A 311 15.86 -10.56 6.48
CA ARG A 311 16.80 -9.54 5.96
C ARG A 311 16.92 -9.53 4.44
N ARG A 312 16.66 -10.64 3.73
CA ARG A 312 16.74 -10.73 2.26
C ARG A 312 15.54 -10.11 1.55
N VAL A 313 14.42 -9.89 2.25
CA VAL A 313 13.16 -9.41 1.66
C VAL A 313 13.29 -8.03 1.02
N ARG A 314 13.96 -7.08 1.70
CA ARG A 314 14.06 -5.70 1.20
C ARG A 314 15.00 -5.59 0.00
N PRO A 315 16.23 -6.18 0.03
CA PRO A 315 17.11 -6.17 -1.14
C PRO A 315 16.48 -6.86 -2.35
N ILE A 316 15.84 -8.02 -2.17
CA ILE A 316 15.26 -8.77 -3.30
C ILE A 316 14.10 -8.01 -3.96
N ILE A 317 13.23 -7.38 -3.16
CA ILE A 317 12.15 -6.55 -3.69
C ILE A 317 12.70 -5.32 -4.41
N LEU A 318 13.73 -4.67 -3.87
CA LEU A 318 14.30 -3.47 -4.48
C LEU A 318 14.93 -3.78 -5.84
N VAL A 319 15.76 -4.82 -5.96
CA VAL A 319 16.39 -5.17 -7.25
C VAL A 319 15.34 -5.58 -8.28
N ILE A 320 14.28 -6.30 -7.89
CA ILE A 320 13.20 -6.68 -8.80
C ILE A 320 12.40 -5.46 -9.26
N LYS A 321 12.11 -4.50 -8.36
CA LYS A 321 11.48 -3.22 -8.74
C LYS A 321 12.34 -2.44 -9.74
N LYS A 322 13.66 -2.37 -9.53
CA LYS A 322 14.59 -1.68 -10.43
C LYS A 322 14.69 -2.41 -11.78
N TRP A 323 14.79 -3.73 -11.79
CA TRP A 323 14.74 -4.55 -12.99
C TRP A 323 13.46 -4.33 -13.80
N ALA A 324 12.29 -4.41 -13.16
CA ALA A 324 11.01 -4.21 -13.82
C ALA A 324 10.84 -2.78 -14.35
N SER A 325 11.31 -1.78 -13.60
CA SER A 325 11.31 -0.38 -14.04
C SER A 325 12.23 -0.16 -15.24
N HIS A 326 13.43 -0.73 -15.23
CA HIS A 326 14.38 -0.64 -16.34
C HIS A 326 13.80 -1.24 -17.62
N ASN A 327 13.07 -2.36 -17.49
CA ASN A 327 12.38 -3.03 -18.60
C ASN A 327 11.01 -2.43 -18.94
N LYS A 328 10.63 -1.29 -18.32
CA LYS A 328 9.37 -0.56 -18.59
C LYS A 328 8.10 -1.39 -18.35
N ILE A 329 8.15 -2.30 -17.38
CA ILE A 329 7.02 -3.17 -16.98
C ILE A 329 6.53 -2.91 -15.55
N ASN A 330 6.87 -1.74 -14.98
CA ASN A 330 6.49 -1.30 -13.63
C ASN A 330 5.73 0.05 -13.67
N ASP A 331 4.66 0.12 -14.44
CA ASP A 331 3.78 1.30 -14.55
C ASP A 331 2.34 0.85 -14.90
N ALA A 332 1.48 0.83 -13.88
CA ALA A 332 0.07 0.45 -14.03
C ALA A 332 -0.74 1.44 -14.88
N SER A 333 -0.35 2.71 -14.92
CA SER A 333 -1.02 3.71 -15.76
C SER A 333 -0.83 3.43 -17.26
N ARG A 334 0.28 2.73 -17.59
CA ARG A 334 0.61 2.25 -18.94
C ARG A 334 0.15 0.81 -19.21
N GLY A 335 -0.67 0.24 -18.33
CA GLY A 335 -1.20 -1.12 -18.48
C GLY A 335 -0.21 -2.25 -18.14
N THR A 336 0.89 -1.94 -17.44
CA THR A 336 1.85 -2.94 -16.96
C THR A 336 1.65 -3.22 -15.45
N LEU A 337 2.60 -3.92 -14.80
CA LEU A 337 2.46 -4.25 -13.38
C LEU A 337 2.59 -2.99 -12.51
N SER A 338 1.81 -2.94 -11.43
CA SER A 338 2.05 -1.94 -10.38
C SER A 338 3.21 -2.38 -9.48
N SER A 339 3.88 -1.43 -8.85
CA SER A 339 4.91 -1.74 -7.85
C SER A 339 4.36 -2.58 -6.68
N TYR A 340 3.11 -2.35 -6.28
CA TYR A 340 2.44 -3.16 -5.27
C TYR A 340 2.23 -4.62 -5.74
N THR A 341 1.81 -4.81 -6.99
CA THR A 341 1.66 -6.15 -7.59
C THR A 341 2.99 -6.90 -7.62
N LEU A 342 4.08 -6.23 -8.01
CA LEU A 342 5.43 -6.82 -7.98
C LEU A 342 5.84 -7.22 -6.57
N VAL A 343 5.60 -6.39 -5.56
CA VAL A 343 5.86 -6.74 -4.16
C VAL A 343 5.13 -8.01 -3.76
N LEU A 344 3.83 -8.12 -4.05
CA LEU A 344 3.05 -9.31 -3.73
C LEU A 344 3.55 -10.57 -4.47
N MET A 345 3.98 -10.43 -5.72
CA MET A 345 4.59 -11.53 -6.48
C MET A 345 5.88 -12.02 -5.83
N VAL A 346 6.72 -11.11 -5.34
CA VAL A 346 7.95 -11.48 -4.64
C VAL A 346 7.64 -12.17 -3.31
N LEU A 347 6.74 -11.62 -2.50
CA LEU A 347 6.34 -12.24 -1.24
C LEU A 347 5.78 -13.64 -1.44
N HIS A 348 4.89 -13.83 -2.41
CA HIS A 348 4.35 -15.14 -2.76
C HIS A 348 5.45 -16.14 -3.15
N TYR A 349 6.41 -15.71 -3.98
CA TYR A 349 7.53 -16.57 -4.34
C TYR A 349 8.32 -17.01 -3.09
N LEU A 350 8.63 -16.08 -2.20
CA LEU A 350 9.37 -16.37 -0.96
C LEU A 350 8.58 -17.26 0.02
N GLN A 351 7.24 -17.18 0.03
CA GLN A 351 6.35 -18.03 0.83
C GLN A 351 6.21 -19.46 0.29
N THR A 352 6.37 -19.65 -1.03
CA THR A 352 6.07 -20.92 -1.72
C THR A 352 7.31 -21.73 -2.10
N LEU A 353 8.50 -21.28 -1.66
CA LEU A 353 9.71 -22.09 -1.74
C LEU A 353 9.58 -23.36 -0.88
N PRO A 354 10.28 -24.46 -1.24
CA PRO A 354 10.24 -25.72 -0.48
C PRO A 354 10.55 -25.52 1.01
N GLU A 355 11.56 -24.70 1.28
CA GLU A 355 11.79 -24.07 2.58
C GLU A 355 11.42 -22.59 2.44
N PRO A 356 10.31 -22.13 3.03
CA PRO A 356 9.87 -20.74 2.94
C PRO A 356 10.91 -19.78 3.53
N VAL A 357 11.17 -18.68 2.82
CA VAL A 357 12.03 -17.59 3.33
C VAL A 357 11.26 -16.69 4.29
N ILE A 358 9.94 -16.59 4.12
CA ILE A 358 9.06 -15.80 4.98
C ILE A 358 7.80 -16.60 5.35
N PRO A 359 7.17 -16.30 6.51
CA PRO A 359 5.96 -16.97 6.95
C PRO A 359 4.70 -16.43 6.26
N CYS A 360 3.52 -16.92 6.68
CA CYS A 360 2.24 -16.38 6.28
C CYS A 360 1.65 -15.57 7.43
N LEU A 361 2.05 -14.30 7.53
CA LEU A 361 1.77 -13.44 8.69
C LEU A 361 0.28 -13.38 9.08
N GLN A 362 -0.61 -13.39 8.10
CA GLN A 362 -2.04 -13.27 8.35
C GLN A 362 -2.68 -14.57 8.86
N LYS A 363 -2.04 -15.71 8.62
CA LYS A 363 -2.43 -17.00 9.20
C LYS A 363 -1.82 -17.20 10.57
N ASP A 364 -0.57 -16.77 10.73
CA ASP A 364 0.20 -17.00 11.93
C ASP A 364 -0.17 -16.00 13.05
N TYR A 365 -0.56 -14.77 12.67
CA TYR A 365 -0.91 -13.67 13.58
C TYR A 365 -2.18 -12.92 13.12
N PRO A 366 -3.34 -13.60 13.01
CA PRO A 366 -4.56 -13.00 12.47
C PRO A 366 -5.06 -11.77 13.27
N GLU A 367 -4.83 -11.75 14.59
CA GLU A 367 -5.18 -10.65 15.48
C GLU A 367 -4.41 -9.36 15.16
N CYS A 368 -3.14 -9.47 14.75
CA CYS A 368 -2.30 -8.32 14.37
C CYS A 368 -2.74 -7.67 13.05
N PHE A 369 -3.44 -8.42 12.19
CA PHE A 369 -3.82 -8.00 10.84
C PHE A 369 -5.34 -8.09 10.61
N SER A 370 -6.11 -7.96 11.69
CA SER A 370 -7.56 -8.07 11.62
C SER A 370 -8.17 -6.96 10.76
N PRO A 371 -9.08 -7.28 9.82
CA PRO A 371 -9.82 -6.31 9.01
C PRO A 371 -10.58 -5.27 9.83
N VAL A 372 -11.01 -5.65 11.03
CA VAL A 372 -11.86 -4.85 11.92
C VAL A 372 -11.05 -4.09 12.98
N MET A 373 -9.73 -4.24 13.01
CA MET A 373 -8.86 -3.48 13.91
C MET A 373 -9.04 -1.99 13.66
N ASP A 374 -9.18 -1.19 14.71
CA ASP A 374 -9.21 0.28 14.61
C ASP A 374 -7.99 0.78 13.82
N ILE A 375 -8.22 1.67 12.84
CA ILE A 375 -7.15 2.16 11.95
C ILE A 375 -6.03 2.89 12.74
N HIS A 376 -6.40 3.38 13.92
CA HIS A 376 -5.62 3.86 15.06
C HIS A 376 -4.44 2.98 15.46
N LEU A 377 -4.78 1.71 15.58
CA LEU A 377 -3.97 0.67 16.22
C LEU A 377 -3.19 -0.15 15.19
N VAL A 378 -3.53 -0.03 13.90
CA VAL A 378 -2.85 -0.72 12.80
C VAL A 378 -1.32 -0.51 12.82
N PRO A 379 -0.77 0.68 13.10
CA PRO A 379 0.68 0.86 13.19
C PRO A 379 1.35 0.02 14.29
N ASP A 380 0.65 -0.16 15.42
CA ASP A 380 1.15 -0.87 16.60
C ASP A 380 0.83 -2.37 16.59
N GLY A 381 -0.16 -2.81 15.80
CA GLY A 381 -0.61 -4.21 15.74
C GLY A 381 0.53 -5.22 15.58
N PRO A 382 1.50 -5.01 14.66
CA PRO A 382 2.61 -5.95 14.46
C PRO A 382 3.75 -5.86 15.48
N ARG A 383 3.68 -4.97 16.48
CA ARG A 383 4.82 -4.65 17.38
C ARG A 383 5.37 -5.86 18.14
N ASN A 384 4.51 -6.83 18.44
CA ASN A 384 4.85 -8.00 19.26
C ASN A 384 5.14 -9.26 18.43
N ILE A 385 5.18 -9.17 17.11
CA ILE A 385 5.51 -10.32 16.26
C ILE A 385 7.00 -10.67 16.45
N PRO A 386 7.33 -11.92 16.83
CA PRO A 386 8.72 -12.32 17.01
C PRO A 386 9.47 -12.37 15.68
N PRO A 387 10.82 -12.24 15.70
CA PRO A 387 11.63 -12.47 14.50
C PRO A 387 11.40 -13.88 13.95
N PHE A 388 11.35 -14.00 12.63
CA PHE A 388 11.27 -15.31 11.95
C PHE A 388 12.67 -15.84 11.66
N VAL A 389 12.88 -17.13 11.92
CA VAL A 389 14.12 -17.82 11.56
C VAL A 389 13.84 -18.73 10.38
N SER A 390 14.20 -18.27 9.18
CA SER A 390 14.11 -19.04 7.95
C SER A 390 15.11 -20.21 7.95
N LYS A 391 14.65 -21.41 7.61
CA LYS A 391 15.53 -22.56 7.31
C LYS A 391 16.21 -22.45 5.95
N ASN A 392 15.63 -21.68 5.03
CA ASN A 392 16.17 -21.45 3.69
C ASN A 392 17.51 -20.71 3.73
N GLN A 393 18.53 -21.27 3.07
CA GLN A 393 19.90 -20.75 2.99
C GLN A 393 20.28 -20.18 1.61
N SER A 394 19.32 -19.95 0.71
CA SER A 394 19.58 -19.38 -0.61
C SER A 394 20.13 -17.94 -0.49
N SER A 395 21.14 -17.61 -1.30
CA SER A 395 21.69 -16.25 -1.36
C SER A 395 20.75 -15.27 -2.07
N LEU A 396 21.04 -13.97 -2.02
CA LEU A 396 20.28 -12.96 -2.78
C LEU A 396 20.28 -13.25 -4.29
N GLY A 397 21.43 -13.67 -4.84
CA GLY A 397 21.58 -14.05 -6.23
C GLY A 397 20.73 -15.28 -6.60
N ASP A 398 20.76 -16.32 -5.77
CA ASP A 398 19.93 -17.52 -5.96
C ASP A 398 18.44 -17.17 -5.96
N LEU A 399 18.02 -16.32 -5.01
CA LEU A 399 16.62 -15.90 -4.89
C LEU A 399 16.17 -15.08 -6.10
N LEU A 400 17.02 -14.20 -6.64
CA LEU A 400 16.70 -13.42 -7.84
C LEU A 400 16.54 -14.32 -9.06
N LEU A 401 17.49 -15.23 -9.29
CA LEU A 401 17.43 -16.17 -10.41
C LEU A 401 16.21 -17.10 -10.28
N GLY A 402 15.95 -17.60 -9.07
CA GLY A 402 14.80 -18.43 -8.79
C GLY A 402 13.46 -17.70 -8.99
N PHE A 403 13.35 -16.44 -8.59
CA PHE A 403 12.16 -15.61 -8.85
C PHE A 403 11.88 -15.47 -10.36
N LEU A 404 12.91 -15.11 -11.14
CA LEU A 404 12.80 -14.95 -12.59
C LEU A 404 12.39 -16.27 -13.25
N LYS A 405 13.04 -17.39 -12.88
CA LYS A 405 12.72 -18.72 -13.38
C LYS A 405 11.30 -19.15 -13.01
N TYR A 406 10.89 -18.91 -11.76
CA TYR A 406 9.58 -19.30 -11.25
C TYR A 406 8.46 -18.68 -12.09
N TYR A 407 8.49 -17.37 -12.30
CA TYR A 407 7.43 -16.69 -13.06
C TYR A 407 7.57 -16.85 -14.58
N ALA A 408 8.75 -17.16 -15.10
CA ALA A 408 8.96 -17.45 -16.51
C ALA A 408 8.49 -18.85 -16.92
N THR A 409 8.64 -19.86 -16.04
CA THR A 409 8.52 -21.28 -16.43
C THR A 409 7.63 -22.14 -15.54
N VAL A 410 7.46 -21.79 -14.27
CA VAL A 410 6.79 -22.66 -13.28
C VAL A 410 5.37 -22.19 -12.99
N PHE A 411 5.18 -20.90 -12.73
CA PHE A 411 3.88 -20.35 -12.36
C PHE A 411 2.90 -20.38 -13.54
N ARG A 412 1.77 -21.06 -13.36
CA ARG A 412 0.72 -21.19 -14.39
C ARG A 412 -0.30 -20.07 -14.27
N TRP A 413 -0.06 -18.96 -14.96
CA TRP A 413 -0.92 -17.77 -15.02
C TRP A 413 -2.37 -18.06 -15.43
N ASP A 414 -2.57 -19.07 -16.27
CA ASP A 414 -3.88 -19.52 -16.74
C ASP A 414 -4.69 -20.19 -15.63
N LYS A 415 -4.03 -20.87 -14.68
CA LYS A 415 -4.64 -21.76 -13.69
C LYS A 415 -4.69 -21.20 -12.28
N PHE A 416 -3.78 -20.31 -11.90
CA PHE A 416 -3.63 -19.89 -10.50
C PHE A 416 -3.71 -18.39 -10.27
N VAL A 417 -4.06 -18.03 -9.04
CA VAL A 417 -4.06 -16.69 -8.47
C VAL A 417 -3.02 -16.64 -7.37
N ILE A 418 -2.22 -15.57 -7.37
CA ILE A 418 -1.25 -15.31 -6.32
C ILE A 418 -1.99 -14.84 -5.05
N SER A 419 -1.81 -15.54 -3.93
CA SER A 419 -2.38 -15.16 -2.63
C SER A 419 -1.31 -15.17 -1.53
N VAL A 420 -0.86 -13.97 -1.17
CA VAL A 420 0.05 -13.75 -0.03
C VAL A 420 -0.64 -14.06 1.30
N ARG A 421 -1.95 -13.79 1.37
CA ARG A 421 -2.81 -14.06 2.53
C ARG A 421 -2.90 -15.55 2.85
N GLU A 422 -2.89 -16.39 1.83
CA GLU A 422 -2.90 -17.85 2.00
C GLU A 422 -1.49 -18.46 2.00
N GLY A 423 -0.47 -17.68 1.62
CA GLY A 423 0.90 -18.17 1.41
C GLY A 423 0.98 -19.22 0.30
N LYS A 424 0.07 -19.17 -0.68
CA LYS A 424 -0.13 -20.23 -1.68
C LYS A 424 -0.62 -19.69 -3.02
N ALA A 425 -0.42 -20.48 -4.08
CA ALA A 425 -1.07 -20.29 -5.37
C ALA A 425 -2.46 -20.94 -5.31
N LEU A 426 -3.51 -20.13 -5.41
CA LEU A 426 -4.89 -20.62 -5.33
C LEU A 426 -5.41 -20.95 -6.74
N PRO A 427 -6.20 -22.02 -6.93
CA PRO A 427 -6.88 -22.26 -8.19
C PRO A 427 -7.71 -21.05 -8.60
N ARG A 428 -7.66 -20.70 -9.88
CA ARG A 428 -8.37 -19.54 -10.41
C ARG A 428 -9.87 -19.71 -10.23
N PRO A 429 -10.55 -18.81 -9.49
CA PRO A 429 -11.98 -18.90 -9.30
C PRO A 429 -12.72 -18.73 -10.62
N ASN A 430 -13.81 -19.47 -10.80
CA ASN A 430 -14.70 -19.36 -11.97
C ASN A 430 -15.62 -18.11 -11.88
N SER A 431 -15.10 -16.97 -11.42
CA SER A 431 -15.86 -15.72 -11.29
C SER A 431 -15.48 -14.70 -12.36
N TRP A 432 -16.45 -13.86 -12.74
CA TRP A 432 -16.27 -12.83 -13.77
C TRP A 432 -15.13 -11.84 -13.45
N GLU A 433 -14.84 -11.64 -12.17
CA GLU A 433 -13.74 -10.78 -11.69
C GLU A 433 -12.38 -11.27 -12.17
N TRP A 434 -12.20 -12.60 -12.33
CA TRP A 434 -10.92 -13.20 -12.68
C TRP A 434 -10.88 -13.69 -14.12
N LYS A 435 -11.99 -14.16 -14.70
CA LYS A 435 -12.06 -14.85 -16.01
C LYS A 435 -11.30 -14.18 -17.16
N ASN A 436 -11.29 -12.85 -17.22
CA ASN A 436 -10.74 -12.11 -18.36
C ASN A 436 -9.37 -11.45 -18.08
N LYS A 437 -8.71 -11.80 -16.97
CA LYS A 437 -7.42 -11.25 -16.58
C LYS A 437 -6.28 -12.19 -16.98
N PHE A 438 -5.17 -11.64 -17.50
CA PHE A 438 -3.97 -12.45 -17.80
C PHE A 438 -3.15 -12.76 -16.55
N ILE A 439 -3.04 -11.79 -15.63
CA ILE A 439 -2.30 -11.91 -14.39
C ILE A 439 -3.29 -11.72 -13.23
N CYS A 440 -3.34 -12.69 -12.32
CA CYS A 440 -4.27 -12.69 -11.21
C CYS A 440 -3.51 -12.66 -9.88
N VAL A 441 -3.62 -11.53 -9.17
CA VAL A 441 -3.04 -11.33 -7.84
C VAL A 441 -4.15 -10.87 -6.89
N GLU A 442 -4.30 -11.54 -5.75
CA GLU A 442 -5.20 -11.13 -4.68
C GLU A 442 -4.70 -9.83 -4.05
N GLY A 443 -5.24 -8.69 -4.49
CA GLY A 443 -4.78 -7.37 -4.05
C GLY A 443 -5.33 -6.94 -2.68
N ASN A 444 -6.44 -7.52 -2.24
CA ASN A 444 -7.08 -7.16 -0.98
C ASN A 444 -6.79 -8.20 0.09
N MET A 445 -5.67 -8.01 0.78
CA MET A 445 -5.20 -8.96 1.79
C MET A 445 -6.11 -9.01 3.03
N MET A 446 -6.96 -8.00 3.28
CA MET A 446 -7.69 -7.85 4.55
C MET A 446 -9.22 -7.72 4.42
N CYS A 447 -9.90 -8.15 3.36
CA CYS A 447 -11.37 -7.92 3.26
C CYS A 447 -12.22 -9.11 2.81
N LYS A 448 -11.76 -10.35 2.98
CA LYS A 448 -12.67 -11.50 2.84
C LYS A 448 -12.71 -12.24 4.17
N MET A 449 -13.77 -11.99 4.94
CA MET A 449 -14.28 -12.96 5.92
C MET A 449 -15.10 -14.00 5.17
#